data_AF-A0A5T1LNH9-F1
#
_entry.id   AF-A0A5T1LNH9-F1
#
_cell.length_a   1.000
_cell.length_b   1.000
_cell.length_c   1.000
_cell.angle_alpha   90.00
_cell.angle_beta   90.00
_cell.angle_gamma   90.00
#
_symmetry.space_group_name_H-M   'P 1'
#
loop_
_entity.id
_entity.type
_entity.pdbx_description
1 polymer ?
#
loop_
_entity_poly.entity_id
_entity_poly.type
_entity_poly.pdbx_seq_one_letter_code
_entity_poly.pdbx_strand_id
1 'polypeptide(L)'
;MDLKSLENNRLYILKRLGILKFLSIIEALLVGFLAFVFIRDALIAVILAVFVGVFFFRFIAKKLKLAQKELQINALNLFLRRFGAKFKKQSLSQKDFLKLGLTKDLKEFKSQNCFEFKDFKIYDIQFLDENKRFFCGILIEILSANKNPSFENEEQIYIKLQDKNFTLNHIFSKDNHYLIATLTNPFFIDLKESLEKNFKNLENNLKLIEEKIIKI
;
A
#
# COMPACT_ATOMS: atom_id res chain seq x y z
N MET A 1 -28.14 -55.16 72.55
CA MET A 1 -28.23 -53.72 72.20
C MET A 1 -29.63 -53.26 72.49
N ASP A 2 -29.80 -52.19 73.27
CA ASP A 2 -31.11 -51.72 73.71
C ASP A 2 -31.66 -50.67 72.72
N LEU A 3 -32.99 -50.59 72.56
CA LEU A 3 -33.67 -49.72 71.57
C LEU A 3 -33.19 -48.26 71.68
N LYS A 4 -33.00 -47.80 72.92
CA LYS A 4 -32.52 -46.45 73.25
C LYS A 4 -31.12 -46.15 72.69
N SER A 5 -30.25 -47.16 72.61
CA SER A 5 -28.90 -47.01 72.04
C SER A 5 -28.93 -46.87 70.52
N LEU A 6 -29.86 -47.56 69.84
CA LEU A 6 -30.08 -47.46 68.40
C LEU A 6 -30.69 -46.10 68.03
N GLU A 7 -31.64 -45.60 68.82
CA GLU A 7 -32.25 -44.26 68.63
C GLU A 7 -31.20 -43.14 68.75
N ASN A 8 -30.32 -43.22 69.76
CA ASN A 8 -29.23 -42.26 69.94
C ASN A 8 -28.24 -42.29 68.78
N ASN A 9 -27.89 -43.48 68.28
CA ASN A 9 -27.03 -43.62 67.10
C ASN A 9 -27.69 -43.07 65.83
N ARG A 10 -28.99 -43.31 65.63
CA ARG A 10 -29.76 -42.75 64.52
C ARG A 10 -29.73 -41.21 64.57
N LEU A 11 -30.01 -40.61 65.73
CA LEU A 11 -29.98 -39.15 65.90
C LEU A 11 -28.57 -38.58 65.67
N TYR A 12 -27.54 -39.26 66.15
CA TYR A 12 -26.14 -38.87 65.95
C TYR A 12 -25.75 -38.88 64.46
N ILE A 13 -26.11 -39.95 63.73
CA ILE A 13 -25.88 -40.06 62.29
C ILE A 13 -26.62 -38.95 61.55
N LEU A 14 -27.93 -38.77 61.81
CA LEU A 14 -28.73 -37.73 61.15
C LEU A 14 -28.19 -36.33 61.39
N LYS A 15 -27.72 -36.02 62.61
CA LYS A 15 -27.10 -34.73 62.93
C LYS A 15 -25.80 -34.49 62.15
N ARG A 16 -24.92 -35.48 62.08
CA ARG A 16 -23.69 -35.40 61.28
C ARG A 16 -23.96 -35.29 59.79
N LEU A 17 -24.96 -36.01 59.29
CA LEU A 17 -25.38 -35.96 57.88
C LEU A 17 -25.94 -34.57 57.53
N GLY A 18 -26.68 -33.94 58.45
CA GLY A 18 -27.12 -32.55 58.32
C GLY A 18 -25.96 -31.57 58.25
N ILE A 19 -24.96 -31.71 59.14
CA ILE A 19 -23.74 -30.90 59.14
C ILE A 19 -22.97 -31.08 57.83
N LEU A 20 -22.80 -32.33 57.37
CA LEU A 20 -22.10 -32.64 56.12
C LEU A 20 -22.80 -32.02 54.91
N LYS A 21 -24.14 -32.10 54.82
CA LYS A 21 -24.91 -31.45 53.75
C LYS A 21 -24.69 -29.93 53.75
N PHE A 22 -24.67 -29.30 54.93
CA PHE A 22 -24.43 -27.88 55.05
C PHE A 22 -22.99 -27.49 54.61
N LEU A 23 -21.98 -28.24 55.06
CA LEU A 23 -20.59 -28.05 54.64
C LEU A 23 -20.42 -28.24 53.13
N SER A 24 -21.08 -29.23 52.54
CA SER A 24 -21.04 -29.48 51.09
C SER A 24 -21.59 -28.31 50.28
N ILE A 25 -22.64 -27.65 50.76
CA ILE A 25 -23.18 -26.43 50.11
C ILE A 25 -22.15 -25.29 50.17
N ILE A 26 -21.50 -25.09 51.31
CA ILE A 26 -20.47 -24.06 51.47
C ILE A 26 -19.28 -24.35 50.56
N GLU A 27 -18.81 -25.60 50.51
CA GLU A 27 -17.70 -26.02 49.65
C GLU A 27 -18.02 -25.78 48.17
N ALA A 28 -19.22 -26.16 47.72
CA ALA A 28 -19.65 -25.89 46.35
C ALA A 28 -19.69 -24.39 46.03
N LEU A 29 -20.11 -23.55 46.98
CA LEU A 29 -20.13 -22.09 46.81
C LEU A 29 -18.72 -21.49 46.73
N LEU A 30 -17.77 -22.00 47.54
CA LEU A 30 -16.37 -21.59 47.48
C LEU A 30 -15.73 -21.99 46.14
N VAL A 31 -15.94 -23.24 45.69
CA VAL A 31 -15.42 -23.71 44.40
C VAL A 31 -16.03 -22.92 43.23
N GLY A 32 -17.33 -22.62 43.28
CA GLY A 32 -18.01 -21.78 42.29
C GLY A 32 -17.44 -20.35 42.22
N PHE A 33 -17.15 -19.74 43.36
CA PHE A 33 -16.52 -18.42 43.41
C PHE A 33 -15.11 -18.43 42.80
N LEU A 34 -14.29 -19.43 43.14
CA LEU A 34 -12.95 -19.62 42.55
C LEU A 34 -13.02 -19.79 41.02
N ALA A 35 -13.94 -20.63 40.53
CA ALA A 35 -14.13 -20.83 39.10
C ALA A 35 -14.57 -19.54 38.39
N PHE A 36 -15.46 -18.76 39.01
CA PHE A 36 -15.91 -17.47 38.46
C PHE A 36 -14.77 -16.46 38.34
N VAL A 37 -13.95 -16.30 39.38
CA VAL A 37 -12.76 -15.43 39.35
C VAL A 37 -11.80 -15.90 38.26
N PHE A 38 -11.52 -17.20 38.18
CA PHE A 38 -10.64 -17.76 37.16
C PHE A 38 -11.14 -17.50 35.73
N ILE A 39 -12.44 -17.67 35.46
CA ILE A 39 -13.03 -17.38 34.14
C ILE A 39 -12.87 -15.90 33.80
N ARG A 40 -13.11 -15.01 34.76
CA ARG A 40 -12.93 -13.56 34.56
C ARG A 40 -11.49 -13.24 34.20
N ASP A 41 -10.53 -13.81 34.92
CA ASP A 41 -9.09 -13.57 34.67
C ASP A 41 -8.66 -14.17 33.32
N ALA A 42 -9.16 -15.36 32.97
CA ALA A 42 -8.93 -15.96 31.66
C ALA A 42 -9.48 -15.08 30.52
N LEU A 43 -10.68 -14.52 30.68
CA LEU A 43 -11.26 -13.59 29.71
C LEU A 43 -10.42 -12.32 29.57
N ILE A 44 -9.97 -11.73 30.67
CA ILE A 44 -9.09 -10.55 30.65
C ILE A 44 -7.78 -10.88 29.93
N ALA A 45 -7.18 -12.04 30.22
CA ALA A 45 -5.95 -12.48 29.57
C ALA A 45 -6.13 -12.63 28.05
N VAL A 46 -7.25 -13.21 27.60
CA VAL A 46 -7.58 -13.34 26.18
C VAL A 46 -7.75 -11.96 25.52
N ILE A 47 -8.48 -11.04 26.17
CA ILE A 47 -8.66 -9.67 25.66
C ILE A 47 -7.30 -8.97 25.52
N LEU A 48 -6.45 -9.04 26.55
CA LEU A 48 -5.11 -8.45 26.52
C LEU A 48 -4.24 -9.08 25.44
N ALA A 49 -4.28 -10.40 25.27
CA ALA A 49 -3.54 -11.10 24.22
C ALA A 49 -3.95 -10.62 22.82
N VAL A 50 -5.26 -10.44 22.58
CA VAL A 50 -5.77 -9.88 21.31
C VAL A 50 -5.29 -8.45 21.13
N PHE A 51 -5.38 -7.59 22.15
CA PHE A 51 -4.91 -6.20 22.08
C PHE A 51 -3.41 -6.12 21.76
N VAL A 52 -2.58 -6.89 22.48
CA VAL A 52 -1.14 -6.95 22.26
C VAL A 52 -0.83 -7.47 20.86
N GLY A 53 -1.49 -8.53 20.41
CA GLY A 53 -1.33 -9.10 19.07
C GLY A 53 -1.65 -8.09 17.97
N VAL A 54 -2.80 -7.41 18.06
CA VAL A 54 -3.22 -6.38 17.09
C VAL A 54 -2.26 -5.19 17.10
N PHE A 55 -1.86 -4.73 18.29
CA PHE A 55 -0.94 -3.60 18.42
C PHE A 55 0.44 -3.95 17.82
N PHE A 56 1.00 -5.09 18.18
CA PHE A 56 2.28 -5.58 17.68
C PHE A 56 2.26 -5.77 16.16
N PHE A 57 1.20 -6.39 15.63
CA PHE A 57 1.02 -6.53 14.18
C PHE A 57 0.97 -5.17 13.48
N ARG A 58 0.19 -4.21 13.99
CA ARG A 58 0.12 -2.85 13.41
C ARG A 58 1.46 -2.15 13.45
N PHE A 59 2.20 -2.26 14.55
CA PHE A 59 3.52 -1.65 14.71
C PHE A 59 4.54 -2.23 13.73
N ILE A 60 4.66 -3.57 13.68
CA ILE A 60 5.58 -4.25 12.75
C ILE A 60 5.17 -4.01 11.30
N ALA A 61 3.88 -4.13 10.97
CA ALA A 61 3.39 -3.87 9.61
C ALA A 61 3.72 -2.45 9.15
N LYS A 62 3.61 -1.44 10.04
CA LYS A 62 4.02 -0.07 9.73
C LYS A 62 5.52 0.01 9.44
N LYS A 63 6.36 -0.61 10.26
CA LYS A 63 7.83 -0.65 10.06
C LYS A 63 8.20 -1.36 8.75
N LEU A 64 7.62 -2.52 8.48
CA LEU A 64 7.86 -3.28 7.25
C LEU A 64 7.40 -2.52 6.01
N LYS A 65 6.23 -1.86 6.05
CA LYS A 65 5.77 -1.02 4.93
C LYS A 65 6.70 0.15 4.65
N LEU A 66 7.34 0.73 5.68
CA LEU A 66 8.35 1.77 5.49
C LEU A 66 9.61 1.21 4.84
N ALA A 67 10.15 0.11 5.36
CA ALA A 67 11.30 -0.57 4.79
C ALA A 67 11.05 -1.01 3.33
N GLN A 68 9.82 -1.44 3.03
CA GLN A 68 9.39 -1.80 1.69
C GLN A 68 9.46 -0.60 0.73
N LYS A 69 8.92 0.56 1.13
CA LYS A 69 8.99 1.79 0.33
C LYS A 69 10.43 2.28 0.15
N GLU A 70 11.24 2.17 1.20
CA GLU A 70 12.65 2.53 1.15
C GLU A 70 13.43 1.64 0.18
N LEU A 71 13.16 0.33 0.18
CA LEU A 71 13.74 -0.60 -0.77
C LEU A 71 13.37 -0.26 -2.23
N GLN A 72 12.10 0.09 -2.50
CA GLN A 72 11.69 0.54 -3.84
C GLN A 72 12.46 1.78 -4.29
N ILE A 73 12.56 2.78 -3.42
CA ILE A 73 13.28 4.03 -3.71
C ILE A 73 14.78 3.76 -3.91
N ASN A 74 15.38 2.91 -3.08
CA ASN A 74 16.80 2.57 -3.18
C ASN A 74 17.11 1.79 -4.46
N ALA A 75 16.27 0.81 -4.82
CA ALA A 75 16.40 0.06 -6.07
C ALA A 75 16.27 0.97 -7.30
N LEU A 76 15.26 1.85 -7.30
CA LEU A 76 15.06 2.84 -8.35
C LEU A 76 16.26 3.82 -8.43
N ASN A 77 16.73 4.35 -7.31
CA ASN A 77 17.89 5.24 -7.28
C ASN A 77 19.16 4.55 -7.78
N LEU A 78 19.36 3.28 -7.46
CA LEU A 78 20.49 2.51 -7.95
C LEU A 78 20.44 2.37 -9.48
N PHE A 79 19.27 2.07 -10.04
CA PHE A 79 19.05 2.05 -11.49
C PHE A 79 19.33 3.43 -12.10
N LEU A 80 18.70 4.49 -11.61
CA LEU A 80 18.84 5.83 -12.17
C LEU A 80 20.30 6.33 -12.13
N ARG A 81 21.02 6.07 -11.04
CA ARG A 81 22.45 6.42 -10.94
C ARG A 81 23.29 5.78 -12.04
N ARG A 82 22.99 4.53 -12.43
CA ARG A 82 23.70 3.83 -13.51
C ARG A 82 23.55 4.54 -14.86
N PHE A 83 22.41 5.21 -15.08
CA PHE A 83 22.10 5.96 -16.30
C PHE A 83 22.28 7.48 -16.13
N GLY A 84 23.00 7.92 -15.09
CA GLY A 84 23.25 9.35 -14.84
C GLY A 84 22.01 10.17 -14.48
N ALA A 85 20.91 9.51 -14.13
CA ALA A 85 19.62 10.12 -13.84
C ALA A 85 19.39 10.30 -12.33
N LYS A 86 18.45 11.18 -11.97
CA LYS A 86 18.07 11.47 -10.58
C LYS A 86 16.57 11.46 -10.41
N PHE A 87 16.12 10.84 -9.32
CA PHE A 87 14.74 10.94 -8.87
C PHE A 87 14.57 12.13 -7.92
N LYS A 88 13.59 12.99 -8.22
CA LYS A 88 13.17 14.10 -7.36
C LYS A 88 11.68 13.96 -7.07
N LYS A 89 11.27 14.09 -5.81
CA LYS A 89 9.84 14.28 -5.45
C LYS A 89 9.42 15.72 -5.69
N GLN A 90 9.54 16.16 -6.93
CA GLN A 90 9.15 17.49 -7.37
C GLN A 90 7.98 17.35 -8.32
N SER A 91 6.96 18.19 -8.15
CA SER A 91 5.81 18.27 -9.04
C SER A 91 5.96 19.43 -10.01
N LEU A 92 5.46 19.26 -11.23
CA LEU A 92 5.24 20.37 -12.14
C LEU A 92 4.03 21.18 -11.66
N SER A 93 4.08 22.52 -11.74
CA SER A 93 2.92 23.35 -11.40
C SER A 93 1.92 23.36 -12.56
N GLN A 94 0.62 23.51 -12.28
CA GLN A 94 -0.39 23.62 -13.34
C GLN A 94 -0.10 24.79 -14.29
N LYS A 95 0.38 25.92 -13.75
CA LYS A 95 0.73 27.10 -14.54
C LYS A 95 1.87 26.80 -15.51
N ASP A 96 2.89 26.08 -15.04
CA ASP A 96 4.04 25.73 -15.88
C ASP A 96 3.68 24.66 -16.91
N PHE A 97 2.80 23.72 -16.55
CA PHE A 97 2.25 22.75 -17.51
C PHE A 97 1.43 23.44 -18.62
N LEU A 98 0.57 24.40 -18.30
CA LEU A 98 -0.24 25.12 -19.29
C LEU A 98 0.62 25.94 -20.26
N LYS A 99 1.77 26.47 -19.80
CA LYS A 99 2.73 27.15 -20.69
C LYS A 99 3.30 26.24 -21.79
N LEU A 100 3.29 24.92 -21.58
CA LEU A 100 3.72 23.95 -22.60
C LEU A 100 2.73 23.85 -23.77
N GLY A 101 1.51 24.39 -23.61
CA GLY A 101 0.51 24.47 -24.67
C GLY A 101 -0.05 23.12 -25.14
N LEU A 102 0.17 22.04 -24.38
CA LEU A 102 -0.34 20.69 -24.67
C LEU A 102 -1.87 20.59 -24.55
N THR A 103 -2.47 21.46 -23.75
CA THR A 103 -3.92 21.60 -23.60
C THR A 103 -4.25 23.07 -23.30
N LYS A 104 -5.50 23.47 -23.54
CA LYS A 104 -5.94 24.87 -23.39
C LYS A 104 -6.20 25.24 -21.94
N ASP A 105 -7.08 24.49 -21.28
CA ASP A 105 -7.53 24.75 -19.92
C ASP A 105 -7.74 23.42 -19.17
N LEU A 106 -7.61 23.49 -17.85
CA LEU A 106 -7.64 22.32 -16.96
C LEU A 106 -8.50 22.59 -15.74
N LYS A 107 -9.46 21.69 -15.51
CA LYS A 107 -10.30 21.70 -14.32
C LYS A 107 -9.58 21.13 -13.10
N GLU A 108 -8.84 20.04 -13.30
CA GLU A 108 -8.02 19.41 -12.27
C GLU A 108 -6.65 19.06 -12.84
N PHE A 109 -5.60 19.29 -12.05
CA PHE A 109 -4.23 18.93 -12.42
C PHE A 109 -3.47 18.41 -11.21
N LYS A 110 -2.80 17.27 -11.40
CA LYS A 110 -1.88 16.68 -10.42
C LYS A 110 -0.62 16.27 -11.15
N SER A 111 0.52 16.68 -10.61
CA SER A 111 1.82 16.17 -11.02
C SER A 111 2.55 15.66 -9.79
N GLN A 112 3.27 14.55 -9.96
CA GLN A 112 4.11 13.97 -8.93
C GLN A 112 5.35 13.41 -9.60
N ASN A 113 6.44 13.26 -8.85
CA ASN A 113 7.68 12.61 -9.26
C ASN A 113 8.34 13.21 -10.52
N CYS A 114 9.64 13.47 -10.44
CA CYS A 114 10.44 13.93 -11.57
C CYS A 114 11.63 13.00 -11.72
N PHE A 115 11.79 12.42 -12.90
CA PHE A 115 12.97 11.64 -13.28
C PHE A 115 13.79 12.51 -14.23
N GLU A 116 14.89 13.03 -13.73
CA GLU A 116 15.76 13.95 -14.46
C GLU A 116 16.93 13.17 -15.05
N PHE A 117 16.89 12.97 -16.36
CA PHE A 117 17.99 12.46 -17.16
C PHE A 117 18.78 13.65 -17.72
N LYS A 118 19.95 13.38 -18.30
CA LYS A 118 20.79 14.43 -18.89
C LYS A 118 20.07 15.18 -20.03
N ASP A 119 19.35 14.44 -20.87
CA ASP A 119 18.80 14.95 -22.12
C ASP A 119 17.27 15.15 -22.08
N PHE A 120 16.59 14.64 -21.05
CA PHE A 120 15.14 14.72 -20.91
C PHE A 120 14.69 14.60 -19.45
N LYS A 121 13.45 14.99 -19.18
CA LYS A 121 12.78 14.85 -17.88
C LYS A 121 11.46 14.12 -18.05
N ILE A 122 11.10 13.34 -17.04
CA ILE A 122 9.81 12.62 -17.01
C ILE A 122 9.06 13.00 -15.74
N TYR A 123 7.80 13.36 -15.89
CA TYR A 123 6.88 13.67 -14.79
C TYR A 123 5.68 12.74 -14.82
N ASP A 124 5.21 12.29 -13.66
CA ASP A 124 3.88 11.71 -13.58
C ASP A 124 2.85 12.82 -13.62
N ILE A 125 1.87 12.71 -14.53
CA ILE A 125 0.83 13.70 -14.73
C ILE A 125 -0.53 13.03 -14.81
N GLN A 126 -1.48 13.66 -14.13
CA GLN A 126 -2.89 13.34 -14.18
C GLN A 126 -3.67 14.64 -14.29
N PHE A 127 -4.60 14.74 -15.24
CA PHE A 127 -5.44 15.92 -15.36
C PHE A 127 -6.83 15.60 -15.88
N LEU A 128 -7.75 16.52 -15.62
CA LEU A 128 -9.08 16.55 -16.18
C LEU A 128 -9.24 17.88 -16.93
N ASP A 129 -9.56 17.81 -18.21
CA ASP A 129 -9.82 19.02 -18.99
C ASP A 129 -11.24 19.57 -18.75
N GLU A 130 -11.54 20.73 -19.31
CA GLU A 130 -12.87 21.37 -19.23
C GLU A 130 -13.99 20.53 -19.87
N ASN A 131 -13.64 19.72 -20.88
CA ASN A 131 -14.56 18.78 -21.53
C ASN A 131 -14.79 17.50 -20.71
N LYS A 132 -14.26 17.42 -19.48
CA LYS A 132 -14.30 16.25 -18.59
C LYS A 132 -13.61 15.00 -19.17
N ARG A 133 -12.70 15.18 -20.12
CA ARG A 133 -11.81 14.12 -20.61
C ARG A 133 -10.65 13.97 -19.63
N PHE A 134 -10.38 12.73 -19.26
CA PHE A 134 -9.43 12.38 -18.23
C PHE A 134 -8.13 11.86 -18.84
N PHE A 135 -7.00 12.40 -18.40
CA PHE A 135 -5.67 11.92 -18.74
C PHE A 135 -4.95 11.38 -17.50
N CYS A 136 -4.26 10.26 -17.67
CA CYS A 136 -3.37 9.68 -16.68
C CYS A 136 -2.17 9.05 -17.39
N GLY A 137 -0.96 9.44 -16.97
CA GLY A 137 0.26 8.88 -17.52
C GLY A 137 1.46 9.74 -17.21
N ILE A 138 2.32 9.91 -18.21
CA ILE A 138 3.57 10.63 -18.06
C ILE A 138 3.70 11.77 -19.07
N LEU A 139 4.43 12.81 -18.67
CA LEU A 139 4.96 13.84 -19.54
C LEU A 139 6.46 13.62 -19.69
N ILE A 140 6.95 13.58 -20.93
CA ILE A 140 8.37 13.62 -21.24
C ILE A 140 8.68 15.00 -21.83
N GLU A 141 9.63 15.70 -21.21
CA GLU A 141 10.17 16.98 -21.65
C GLU A 141 11.59 16.75 -22.17
N ILE A 142 11.82 16.96 -23.47
CA ILE A 142 13.15 16.83 -24.08
C ILE A 142 13.89 18.16 -23.94
N LEU A 143 15.10 18.13 -23.36
CA LEU A 143 15.89 19.33 -23.06
C LEU A 143 16.72 19.79 -24.26
N SER A 144 17.08 18.89 -25.17
CA SER A 144 17.85 19.18 -26.37
C SER A 144 16.94 19.40 -27.61
N ALA A 145 17.26 20.40 -28.42
CA ALA A 145 16.53 20.72 -29.64
C ALA A 145 16.90 19.75 -30.77
N ASN A 146 16.31 18.56 -30.76
CA ASN A 146 16.42 17.57 -31.84
C ASN A 146 15.14 17.51 -32.69
N LYS A 147 15.26 17.02 -33.94
CA LYS A 147 14.10 16.71 -34.79
C LYS A 147 13.39 15.45 -34.27
N ASN A 148 12.58 15.64 -33.24
CA ASN A 148 11.86 14.57 -32.59
C ASN A 148 10.57 14.22 -33.37
N PRO A 149 10.05 12.98 -33.26
CA PRO A 149 8.85 12.57 -33.96
C PRO A 149 7.62 13.36 -33.48
N SER A 150 6.73 13.72 -34.41
CA SER A 150 5.47 14.41 -34.12
C SER A 150 4.31 13.41 -34.08
N PHE A 151 3.49 13.48 -33.04
CA PHE A 151 2.28 12.71 -32.80
C PHE A 151 1.11 13.69 -32.60
N GLU A 152 0.42 14.01 -33.69
CA GLU A 152 -0.54 15.13 -33.73
C GLU A 152 -1.95 14.77 -33.23
N ASN A 153 -2.23 13.48 -32.99
CA ASN A 153 -3.58 13.03 -32.63
C ASN A 153 -3.83 13.06 -31.12
N GLU A 154 -4.30 14.21 -30.62
CA GLU A 154 -4.63 14.44 -29.20
C GLU A 154 -5.67 13.44 -28.66
N GLU A 155 -6.61 12.96 -29.48
CA GLU A 155 -7.66 12.04 -29.01
C GLU A 155 -7.11 10.69 -28.55
N GLN A 156 -5.89 10.32 -28.96
CA GLN A 156 -5.27 9.05 -28.55
C GLN A 156 -4.92 9.00 -27.07
N ILE A 157 -4.71 10.13 -26.40
CA ILE A 157 -4.31 10.15 -24.98
C ILE A 157 -5.51 10.07 -24.02
N TYR A 158 -6.74 10.24 -24.50
CA TYR A 158 -7.96 10.18 -23.68
C TYR A 158 -8.66 8.83 -23.71
N ILE A 159 -8.05 7.82 -24.34
CA ILE A 159 -8.66 6.50 -24.41
C ILE A 159 -8.61 5.78 -23.05
N LYS A 160 -9.56 4.86 -22.85
CA LYS A 160 -9.59 4.03 -21.65
C LYS A 160 -8.54 2.92 -21.75
N LEU A 161 -7.45 3.06 -20.99
CA LEU A 161 -6.38 2.07 -20.91
C LEU A 161 -6.83 0.82 -20.15
N GLN A 162 -6.47 -0.36 -20.65
CA GLN A 162 -6.74 -1.65 -20.00
C GLN A 162 -5.46 -2.36 -19.57
N ASP A 163 -4.35 -2.18 -20.31
CA ASP A 163 -3.07 -2.80 -19.99
C ASP A 163 -2.38 -2.06 -18.84
N LYS A 164 -1.79 -2.84 -17.93
CA LYS A 164 -1.00 -2.33 -16.82
C LYS A 164 0.47 -2.16 -17.20
N ASN A 165 0.94 -2.79 -18.27
CA ASN A 165 2.31 -2.65 -18.69
C ASN A 165 2.54 -1.28 -19.34
N PHE A 166 3.75 -0.77 -19.20
CA PHE A 166 4.16 0.45 -19.89
C PHE A 166 4.19 0.19 -21.39
N THR A 167 3.48 1.01 -22.15
CA THR A 167 3.45 0.96 -23.62
C THR A 167 3.47 2.38 -24.18
N LEU A 168 3.97 2.49 -25.41
CA LEU A 168 4.09 3.76 -26.15
C LEU A 168 3.06 3.82 -27.29
N ASN A 169 1.83 3.36 -27.02
CA ASN A 169 0.78 3.25 -28.04
C ASN A 169 -0.11 4.50 -28.13
N HIS A 170 -0.15 5.28 -27.05
CA HIS A 170 -1.07 6.41 -26.88
C HIS A 170 -0.24 7.65 -26.56
N ILE A 171 0.29 8.28 -27.61
CA ILE A 171 1.20 9.42 -27.50
C ILE A 171 0.58 10.62 -28.21
N PHE A 172 0.69 11.77 -27.56
CA PHE A 172 0.48 13.07 -28.16
C PHE A 172 1.72 13.92 -27.92
N SER A 173 2.17 14.66 -28.92
CA SER A 173 3.34 15.53 -28.78
C SER A 173 3.08 16.93 -29.27
N LYS A 174 3.71 17.89 -28.61
CA LYS A 174 3.80 19.26 -29.06
C LYS A 174 5.19 19.81 -28.77
N ASP A 175 5.86 20.28 -29.81
CA ASP A 175 7.24 20.74 -29.73
C ASP A 175 8.16 19.66 -29.12
N ASN A 176 8.81 19.96 -27.99
CA ASN A 176 9.68 19.03 -27.26
C ASN A 176 8.98 18.29 -26.11
N HIS A 177 7.65 18.30 -26.08
CA HIS A 177 6.85 17.74 -24.98
C HIS A 177 5.97 16.60 -25.48
N TYR A 178 5.98 15.50 -24.74
CA TYR A 178 5.26 14.27 -25.08
C TYR A 178 4.37 13.84 -23.92
N LEU A 179 3.07 13.74 -24.17
CA LEU A 179 2.12 13.12 -23.27
C LEU A 179 1.91 11.67 -23.69
N ILE A 180 2.06 10.76 -22.73
CA ILE A 180 1.89 9.33 -22.95
C ILE A 180 0.89 8.82 -21.94
N ALA A 181 -0.24 8.33 -22.44
CA ALA A 181 -1.25 7.73 -21.57
C ALA A 181 -0.77 6.35 -21.12
N THR A 182 -0.58 6.18 -19.80
CA THR A 182 -0.15 4.91 -19.21
C THR A 182 -0.68 4.76 -17.78
N LEU A 183 -1.01 3.54 -17.38
CA LEU A 183 -1.45 3.26 -16.00
C LEU A 183 -0.29 3.04 -15.04
N THR A 184 0.90 2.72 -15.56
CA THR A 184 2.08 2.40 -14.76
C THR A 184 3.25 3.24 -15.24
N ASN A 185 3.90 3.93 -14.30
CA ASN A 185 5.11 4.69 -14.58
C ASN A 185 6.20 3.74 -15.13
N PRO A 186 6.92 4.13 -16.21
CA PRO A 186 7.99 3.31 -16.80
C PRO A 186 9.11 2.95 -15.82
N PHE A 187 9.30 3.73 -14.75
CA PHE A 187 10.27 3.52 -13.69
C PHE A 187 9.69 2.97 -12.38
N PHE A 188 8.60 2.21 -12.46
CA PHE A 188 8.00 1.56 -11.31
C PHE A 188 8.76 0.28 -10.89
N ILE A 189 8.94 0.07 -9.58
CA ILE A 189 9.51 -1.15 -9.01
C ILE A 189 8.40 -2.01 -8.38
N ASP A 190 8.14 -3.18 -8.96
CA ASP A 190 7.27 -4.20 -8.37
C ASP A 190 8.08 -5.14 -7.47
N LEU A 191 7.88 -5.02 -6.17
CA LEU A 191 8.55 -5.88 -5.18
C LEU A 191 8.00 -7.30 -5.11
N LYS A 192 6.93 -7.62 -5.84
CA LYS A 192 6.51 -9.03 -6.03
C LYS A 192 7.46 -9.77 -6.97
N GLU A 193 8.18 -9.03 -7.82
CA GLU A 193 9.13 -9.56 -8.79
C GLU A 193 10.57 -9.42 -8.28
N SER A 194 11.50 -10.19 -8.85
CA SER A 194 12.91 -10.07 -8.50
C SER A 194 13.49 -8.71 -8.92
N LEU A 195 14.51 -8.23 -8.21
CA LEU A 195 15.19 -6.98 -8.57
C LEU A 195 15.83 -7.05 -9.97
N GLU A 196 16.35 -8.21 -10.37
CA GLU A 196 16.90 -8.42 -11.71
C GLU A 196 15.84 -8.25 -12.80
N LYS A 197 14.64 -8.82 -12.60
CA LYS A 197 13.54 -8.67 -13.56
C LYS A 197 13.06 -7.22 -13.61
N ASN A 198 12.95 -6.56 -12.46
CA ASN A 198 12.66 -5.13 -12.41
C ASN A 198 13.69 -4.33 -13.20
N PHE A 199 14.98 -4.55 -12.98
CA PHE A 199 16.04 -3.80 -13.68
C PHE A 199 16.02 -4.02 -15.19
N LYS A 200 15.77 -5.27 -15.64
CA LYS A 200 15.57 -5.57 -17.07
C LYS A 200 14.36 -4.83 -17.64
N ASN A 201 13.24 -4.80 -16.91
CA ASN A 201 12.04 -4.08 -17.35
C ASN A 201 12.29 -2.56 -17.43
N LEU A 202 12.95 -1.98 -16.43
CA LEU A 202 13.33 -0.57 -16.43
C LEU A 202 14.23 -0.22 -17.61
N GLU A 203 15.22 -1.07 -17.91
CA GLU A 203 16.13 -0.89 -19.04
C GLU A 203 15.38 -0.99 -20.38
N ASN A 204 14.46 -1.96 -20.52
CA ASN A 204 13.62 -2.09 -21.71
C ASN A 204 12.71 -0.86 -21.89
N ASN A 205 12.09 -0.36 -20.83
CA ASN A 205 11.25 0.83 -20.88
C ASN A 205 12.05 2.07 -21.27
N LEU A 206 13.27 2.21 -20.74
CA LEU A 206 14.18 3.29 -21.11
C LEU A 206 14.57 3.21 -22.59
N LYS A 207 14.99 2.04 -23.08
CA LYS A 207 15.32 1.82 -24.51
C LYS A 207 14.14 2.15 -25.41
N LEU A 208 12.93 1.72 -25.04
CA LEU A 208 11.72 2.05 -25.80
C LEU A 208 11.49 3.56 -25.92
N ILE A 209 11.74 4.32 -24.85
CA ILE A 209 11.63 5.79 -24.86
C ILE A 209 12.73 6.40 -25.74
N GLU A 210 13.98 5.94 -25.59
CA GLU A 210 15.12 6.42 -26.37
C GLU A 210 14.90 6.18 -27.87
N GLU A 211 14.48 4.97 -28.28
CA GLU A 211 14.27 4.59 -29.68
C GLU A 211 13.07 5.31 -30.32
N LYS A 212 11.94 5.40 -29.61
CA LYS A 212 10.70 5.95 -30.20
C LYS A 212 10.57 7.46 -30.09
N ILE A 213 11.16 8.09 -29.08
CA ILE A 213 10.91 9.50 -28.76
C ILE A 213 12.16 10.33 -28.94
N ILE A 214 13.29 9.90 -28.37
CA ILE A 214 14.50 10.73 -28.30
C ILE A 214 15.38 10.58 -29.56
N LYS A 215 15.23 9.46 -30.30
CA LYS A 215 16.06 9.12 -31.49
C LYS A 215 17.55 9.37 -31.23
N ILE A 216 18.07 8.80 -30.13
CA ILE A 216 19.52 8.71 -29.88
C ILE A 216 20.11 7.65 -30.79
#